data_AF-A0AAD6UKZ7-F1
#
_entry.id   AF-A0AAD6UKZ7-F1
#
_cell.length_a   1.000
_cell.length_b   1.000
_cell.length_c   1.000
_cell.angle_alpha   90.00
_cell.angle_beta   90.00
_cell.angle_gamma   90.00
#
_symmetry.space_group_name_H-M   'P 1'
#
loop_
_entity.id
_entity.type
_entity.pdbx_description
1 polymer ?
#
loop_
_entity_poly.entity_id
_entity_poly.type
_entity_poly.pdbx_seq_one_letter_code
_entity_poly.pdbx_strand_id
1 'polypeptide(L)'
;MEITAAMAQPDSKTRRYDRQLRLWAASGQSALENSRLLVISGSATSTSVLKNLVLPGIGHFTILDPATVSPRDAGNNFFLEGDSSIGKSRAEEAVRLLAELNDGVEGKADTSSLQDILDTKPEYLSSYTLVIAHNLEPKLLERLSTLLWADDTLPMLVVINSAGFLGEFFIQFHEHTIIESHSETAPSLRIDKAFPALLDYSTSLDFANMDPTDHTHVPYVIILVRALADWKAAHNGKPPQNTAEKKLFKESVQAMKIKFDEENFDEAEAQAYRCWTETRVPSDIASLFQDPQLSALNPTSPPFFHLLDALRQFTLEPPHTLPLNNTLPDMKANTSSYIHLQKLYKARAEEEKALFKSFLSVPIEDSLIDSFVKNAHGLRVLRGKKYGSLDANPAALASAVASSPKATATHLALAALAAVSTPQPTVEALTAAAQALLPPGVDLPDEFSDAVGEIARAPSADLPNTAAFLGGLVAQEVIKMITKQYVPIESYCVVDLVETWTGIV
;
A
#
# COMPACT_ATOMS: atom_id res chain seq x y z
N MET A 1 38.41 30.58 4.37
CA MET A 1 38.76 29.24 3.86
C MET A 1 37.64 28.32 4.29
N GLU A 2 36.50 28.41 3.61
CA GLU A 2 35.37 27.51 3.82
C GLU A 2 35.57 26.33 2.88
N ILE A 3 35.90 25.17 3.46
CA ILE A 3 35.93 23.92 2.71
C ILE A 3 34.48 23.57 2.44
N THR A 4 34.10 23.72 1.17
CA THR A 4 32.92 23.11 0.56
C THR A 4 32.78 21.66 1.04
N ALA A 5 31.68 21.36 1.74
CA ALA A 5 31.24 20.00 1.98
C ALA A 5 30.89 19.36 0.63
N ALA A 6 31.91 18.87 -0.07
CA ALA A 6 31.76 17.97 -1.19
C ALA A 6 31.01 16.74 -0.67
N MET A 7 29.95 16.37 -1.38
CA MET A 7 29.04 15.25 -1.10
C MET A 7 29.84 14.04 -0.62
N ALA A 8 29.80 13.76 0.70
CA ALA A 8 30.37 12.55 1.25
C ALA A 8 29.71 11.36 0.54
N GLN A 9 30.51 10.36 0.13
CA GLN A 9 29.94 9.13 -0.41
C GLN A 9 28.92 8.60 0.59
N PRO A 10 27.71 8.21 0.14
CA PRO A 10 26.73 7.61 1.05
C PRO A 10 27.39 6.42 1.76
N ASP A 11 27.01 6.19 3.01
CA ASP A 11 27.54 5.03 3.74
C ASP A 11 27.21 3.71 3.01
N SER A 12 27.89 2.63 3.37
CA SER A 12 27.73 1.33 2.69
C SER A 12 26.28 0.86 2.68
N LYS A 13 25.53 1.16 3.74
CA LYS A 13 24.13 0.82 3.94
C LYS A 13 23.21 1.59 2.99
N THR A 14 23.39 2.91 2.89
CA THR A 14 22.66 3.77 1.96
C THR A 14 22.94 3.38 0.52
N ARG A 15 24.18 2.99 0.19
CA ARG A 15 24.52 2.45 -1.14
C ARG A 15 23.85 1.11 -1.43
N ARG A 16 23.80 0.19 -0.46
CA ARG A 16 23.15 -1.12 -0.59
C ARG A 16 21.65 -0.96 -0.85
N TYR A 17 20.99 -0.07 -0.13
CA TYR A 17 19.55 0.13 -0.18
C TYR A 17 19.10 1.29 -1.08
N ASP A 18 19.98 1.90 -1.88
CA ASP A 18 19.65 3.10 -2.70
C ASP A 18 18.39 2.90 -3.56
N ARG A 19 18.25 1.74 -4.22
CA ARG A 19 17.10 1.45 -5.09
C ARG A 19 15.78 1.39 -4.32
N GLN A 20 15.78 0.79 -3.14
CA GLN A 20 14.58 0.63 -2.33
C GLN A 20 14.26 1.86 -1.49
N LEU A 21 15.28 2.64 -1.09
CA LEU A 21 15.10 3.96 -0.47
C LEU A 21 14.37 4.93 -1.40
N ARG A 22 14.45 4.76 -2.72
CA ARG A 22 13.66 5.55 -3.69
C ARG A 22 12.16 5.17 -3.69
N LEU A 23 11.80 4.00 -3.16
CA LEU A 23 10.42 3.53 -3.08
C LEU A 23 9.78 3.93 -1.76
N TRP A 24 10.44 3.63 -0.63
CA TRP A 24 9.85 3.84 0.70
C TRP A 24 10.63 4.78 1.63
N ALA A 25 11.61 5.51 1.09
CA ALA A 25 12.43 6.48 1.81
C ALA A 25 13.15 5.91 3.05
N ALA A 26 13.82 6.78 3.80
CA ALA A 26 14.51 6.40 5.03
C ALA A 26 13.55 5.97 6.14
N SER A 27 12.32 6.52 6.17
CA SER A 27 11.29 6.16 7.16
C SER A 27 10.83 4.72 6.99
N GLY A 28 10.53 4.29 5.76
CA GLY A 28 10.19 2.91 5.47
C GLY A 28 11.33 1.95 5.77
N GLN A 29 12.57 2.33 5.43
CA GLN A 29 13.74 1.53 5.78
C GLN A 29 13.92 1.37 7.30
N SER A 30 13.74 2.46 8.06
CA SER A 30 13.77 2.41 9.52
C SER A 30 12.68 1.51 10.09
N ALA A 31 11.48 1.50 9.51
CA ALA A 31 10.41 0.61 9.95
C ALA A 31 10.77 -0.87 9.71
N LEU A 32 11.35 -1.20 8.56
CA LEU A 32 11.85 -2.55 8.26
C LEU A 32 12.91 -3.00 9.27
N GLU A 33 13.90 -2.16 9.52
CA GLU A 33 15.03 -2.46 10.41
C GLU A 33 14.64 -2.61 11.88
N ASN A 34 13.52 -2.02 12.30
CA ASN A 34 12.98 -2.18 13.65
C ASN A 34 11.95 -3.30 13.77
N SER A 35 11.60 -3.96 12.65
CA SER A 35 10.61 -5.04 12.64
C SER A 35 11.18 -6.37 13.14
N ARG A 36 10.35 -7.14 13.83
CA ARG A 36 10.65 -8.50 14.32
C ARG A 36 9.61 -9.47 13.78
N LEU A 37 10.03 -10.42 12.96
CA LEU A 37 9.15 -11.39 12.33
C LEU A 37 9.26 -12.78 12.97
N LEU A 38 8.11 -13.44 13.15
CA LEU A 38 8.05 -14.87 13.46
C LEU A 38 7.50 -15.61 12.24
N VAL A 39 8.21 -16.62 11.76
CA VAL A 39 7.78 -17.43 10.61
C VAL A 39 7.61 -18.88 11.05
N ILE A 40 6.41 -19.40 10.89
CA ILE A 40 6.00 -20.72 11.35
C ILE A 40 6.09 -21.69 10.17
N SER A 41 6.98 -22.67 10.34
CA SER A 41 7.60 -23.56 9.35
C SER A 41 8.73 -22.93 8.53
N GLY A 42 9.81 -23.70 8.34
CA GLY A 42 10.94 -23.43 7.44
C GLY A 42 10.76 -24.09 6.07
N SER A 43 9.56 -24.01 5.49
CA SER A 43 9.26 -24.58 4.17
C SER A 43 9.90 -23.77 3.02
N ALA A 44 9.79 -24.26 1.78
CA ALA A 44 10.27 -23.55 0.60
C ALA A 44 9.53 -22.21 0.40
N THR A 45 8.22 -22.18 0.61
CA THR A 45 7.42 -20.94 0.60
C THR A 45 7.87 -19.97 1.70
N SER A 46 7.96 -20.42 2.96
CA SER A 46 8.39 -19.56 4.08
C SER A 46 9.78 -18.96 3.88
N THR A 47 10.73 -19.76 3.42
CA THR A 47 12.10 -19.28 3.14
C THR A 47 12.16 -18.37 1.90
N SER A 48 11.28 -18.57 0.91
CA SER A 48 11.13 -17.65 -0.23
C SER A 48 10.57 -16.29 0.19
N VAL A 49 9.59 -16.26 1.10
CA VAL A 49 9.10 -15.03 1.74
C VAL A 49 10.25 -14.36 2.49
N LEU A 50 10.94 -15.09 3.36
CA LEU A 50 12.06 -14.56 4.16
C LEU A 50 13.20 -14.03 3.30
N LYS A 51 13.60 -14.69 2.22
CA LYS A 51 14.59 -14.15 1.29
C LYS A 51 14.23 -12.74 0.82
N ASN A 52 12.97 -12.54 0.42
CA ASN A 52 12.48 -11.25 -0.05
C ASN A 52 12.30 -10.21 1.07
N LEU A 53 12.42 -10.58 2.35
CA LEU A 53 12.38 -9.68 3.50
C LEU A 53 13.77 -9.41 4.09
N VAL A 54 14.64 -10.43 4.12
CA VAL A 54 16.05 -10.34 4.55
C VAL A 54 16.85 -9.47 3.58
N LEU A 55 16.67 -9.61 2.27
CA LEU A 55 17.39 -8.81 1.28
C LEU A 55 17.14 -7.29 1.43
N PRO A 56 15.90 -6.81 1.62
CA PRO A 56 15.61 -5.42 1.96
C PRO A 56 16.05 -4.97 3.36
N GLY A 57 16.44 -5.90 4.25
CA GLY A 57 16.95 -5.56 5.58
C GLY A 57 15.87 -5.36 6.63
N ILE A 58 14.98 -6.33 6.81
CA ILE A 58 14.22 -6.46 8.07
C ILE A 58 15.16 -6.52 9.27
N GLY A 59 14.75 -6.07 10.45
CA GLY A 59 15.60 -6.10 11.63
C GLY A 59 15.92 -7.51 12.10
N HIS A 60 14.89 -8.33 12.28
CA HIS A 60 15.01 -9.64 12.88
C HIS A 60 13.96 -10.62 12.34
N PHE A 61 14.33 -11.88 12.18
CA PHE A 61 13.41 -12.98 11.96
C PHE A 61 13.71 -14.19 12.85
N THR A 62 12.66 -14.87 13.33
CA THR A 62 12.74 -16.20 13.93
C THR A 62 12.02 -17.20 13.04
N ILE A 63 12.65 -18.32 12.70
CA ILE A 63 11.95 -19.50 12.15
C ILE A 63 11.59 -20.42 13.32
N LEU A 64 10.29 -20.61 13.54
CA LEU A 64 9.73 -21.58 14.48
C LEU A 64 9.37 -22.86 13.74
N ASP A 65 10.20 -23.89 13.88
CA ASP A 65 9.99 -25.17 13.23
C ASP A 65 10.66 -26.32 13.99
N PRO A 66 9.89 -27.24 14.60
CA PRO A 66 10.45 -28.41 15.28
C PRO A 66 10.85 -29.53 14.32
N ALA A 67 10.55 -29.43 13.02
CA ALA A 67 10.79 -30.51 12.07
C ALA A 67 12.27 -30.64 11.66
N THR A 68 12.61 -31.84 11.23
CA THR A 68 13.89 -32.11 10.55
C THR A 68 13.71 -32.12 9.05
N VAL A 69 14.80 -31.84 8.32
CA VAL A 69 14.81 -31.80 6.86
C VAL A 69 14.55 -33.19 6.29
N SER A 70 13.50 -33.34 5.49
CA SER A 70 13.25 -34.53 4.68
C SER A 70 13.93 -34.43 3.31
N PRO A 71 14.07 -35.54 2.56
CA PRO A 71 14.56 -35.49 1.17
C PRO A 71 13.73 -34.58 0.27
N ARG A 72 12.43 -34.46 0.56
CA ARG A 72 11.52 -33.57 -0.17
C ARG A 72 11.85 -32.10 0.09
N ASP A 73 12.09 -31.73 1.34
CA ASP A 73 12.47 -30.37 1.72
C ASP A 73 13.82 -30.00 1.07
N ALA A 74 14.81 -30.89 1.15
CA ALA A 74 16.12 -30.69 0.52
C ALA A 74 16.04 -30.52 -1.00
N GLY A 75 15.06 -31.15 -1.66
CA GLY A 75 14.88 -31.08 -3.11
C GLY A 75 14.14 -29.83 -3.60
N ASN A 76 13.39 -29.12 -2.75
CA ASN A 76 12.55 -27.99 -3.16
C ASN A 76 12.90 -26.65 -2.50
N ASN A 77 13.76 -26.64 -1.48
CA ASN A 77 14.10 -25.44 -0.73
C ASN A 77 15.54 -24.99 -1.03
N PHE A 78 15.69 -23.78 -1.59
CA PHE A 78 17.00 -23.18 -1.90
C PHE A 78 17.86 -22.93 -0.65
N PHE A 79 17.22 -22.79 0.52
CA PHE A 79 17.87 -22.54 1.81
C PHE A 79 18.09 -23.82 2.60
N LEU A 80 18.28 -24.95 1.91
CA LEU A 80 18.76 -26.20 2.47
C LEU A 80 19.84 -26.76 1.55
N GLU A 81 20.96 -27.23 2.10
CA GLU A 81 22.02 -27.89 1.33
C GLU A 81 21.65 -29.36 1.08
N GLY A 82 20.94 -29.62 -0.01
CA GLY A 82 20.67 -30.95 -0.59
C GLY A 82 20.74 -32.13 0.39
N ASP A 83 21.55 -33.14 0.07
CA ASP A 83 21.69 -34.34 0.90
C ASP A 83 22.34 -34.06 2.27
N SER A 84 23.17 -33.01 2.41
CA SER A 84 23.89 -32.71 3.65
C SER A 84 23.00 -32.13 4.75
N SER A 85 21.81 -31.63 4.40
CA SER A 85 20.83 -31.09 5.34
C SER A 85 19.86 -32.14 5.86
N ILE A 86 19.66 -33.25 5.13
CA ILE A 86 18.67 -34.29 5.48
C ILE A 86 18.92 -34.82 6.89
N GLY A 87 17.86 -34.84 7.70
CA GLY A 87 17.87 -35.30 9.10
C GLY A 87 18.32 -34.25 10.12
N LYS A 88 18.81 -33.09 9.70
CA LYS A 88 19.11 -31.95 10.60
C LYS A 88 17.88 -31.09 10.86
N SER A 89 17.97 -30.16 11.82
CA SER A 89 16.91 -29.19 12.10
C SER A 89 16.65 -28.30 10.87
N ARG A 90 15.39 -28.27 10.43
CA ARG A 90 14.98 -27.47 9.26
C ARG A 90 15.08 -25.98 9.55
N ALA A 91 14.74 -25.54 10.78
CA ALA A 91 14.90 -24.14 11.20
C ALA A 91 16.37 -23.71 11.19
N GLU A 92 17.26 -24.51 11.77
CA GLU A 92 18.68 -24.13 11.92
C GLU A 92 19.40 -24.04 10.58
N GLU A 93 19.21 -25.02 9.68
CA GLU A 93 19.82 -24.98 8.34
C GLU A 93 19.28 -23.81 7.51
N ALA A 94 17.96 -23.56 7.54
CA ALA A 94 17.36 -22.44 6.82
C ALA A 94 17.84 -21.08 7.36
N VAL A 95 17.88 -20.89 8.68
CA VAL A 95 18.37 -19.64 9.30
C VAL A 95 19.84 -19.40 8.95
N ARG A 96 20.68 -20.45 8.99
CA ARG A 96 22.10 -20.34 8.65
C ARG A 96 22.28 -19.75 7.25
N LEU A 97 21.59 -20.29 6.24
CA LEU A 97 21.72 -19.84 4.85
C LEU A 97 21.01 -18.50 4.59
N LEU A 98 19.87 -18.23 5.24
CA LEU A 98 19.18 -16.94 5.11
C LEU A 98 20.00 -15.79 5.71
N ALA A 99 20.68 -16.01 6.83
CA ALA A 99 21.52 -15.00 7.48
C ALA A 99 22.72 -14.58 6.61
N GLU A 100 23.17 -15.44 5.68
CA GLU A 100 24.24 -15.09 4.72
C GLU A 100 23.79 -14.01 3.71
N LEU A 101 22.49 -13.83 3.49
CA LEU A 101 21.97 -12.85 2.54
C LEU A 101 22.20 -11.41 3.01
N ASN A 102 22.18 -11.17 4.32
CA ASN A 102 22.27 -9.83 4.88
C ASN A 102 22.78 -9.83 6.34
N ASP A 103 24.01 -9.39 6.51
CA ASP A 103 24.70 -9.17 7.79
C ASP A 103 24.04 -8.12 8.69
N GLY A 104 23.16 -7.27 8.15
CA GLY A 104 22.35 -6.33 8.92
C GLY A 104 21.08 -6.93 9.53
N VAL A 105 20.81 -8.22 9.33
CA VAL A 105 19.58 -8.90 9.77
C VAL A 105 19.90 -9.98 10.80
N GLU A 106 19.21 -9.95 11.94
CA GLU A 106 19.33 -10.99 12.96
C GLU A 106 18.41 -12.18 12.65
N GLY A 107 18.99 -13.34 12.37
CA GLY A 107 18.26 -14.59 12.15
C GLY A 107 18.34 -15.54 13.35
N LYS A 108 17.20 -16.07 13.79
CA LYS A 108 17.13 -17.05 14.89
C LYS A 108 16.33 -18.29 14.51
N ALA A 109 16.82 -19.47 14.92
CA ALA A 109 16.06 -20.71 14.88
C ALA A 109 15.42 -21.00 16.24
N ASP A 110 14.16 -21.39 16.25
CA ASP A 110 13.45 -21.90 17.42
C ASP A 110 12.84 -23.26 17.06
N THR A 111 13.33 -24.32 17.69
CA THR A 111 12.89 -25.70 17.42
C THR A 111 11.74 -26.12 18.34
N SER A 112 11.13 -25.19 19.08
CA SER A 112 9.95 -25.46 19.92
C SER A 112 8.71 -25.77 19.06
N SER A 113 7.74 -26.47 19.64
CA SER A 113 6.43 -26.65 19.00
C SER A 113 5.55 -25.42 19.23
N LEU A 114 4.84 -24.94 18.19
CA LEU A 114 3.83 -23.88 18.35
C LEU A 114 2.76 -24.28 19.36
N GLN A 115 2.34 -25.55 19.39
CA GLN A 115 1.38 -26.06 20.37
C GLN A 115 1.87 -25.76 21.79
N ASP A 116 3.12 -26.07 22.11
CA ASP A 116 3.69 -25.84 23.44
C ASP A 116 3.77 -24.34 23.75
N ILE A 117 4.10 -23.50 22.76
CA ILE A 117 4.10 -22.04 22.92
C ILE A 117 2.70 -21.54 23.29
N LEU A 118 1.69 -21.95 22.54
CA LEU A 118 0.29 -21.55 22.77
C LEU A 118 -0.24 -22.06 24.13
N ASP A 119 0.25 -23.21 24.60
CA ASP A 119 -0.18 -23.82 25.86
C ASP A 119 0.53 -23.22 27.09
N THR A 120 1.80 -22.84 26.95
CA THR A 120 2.66 -22.54 28.13
C THR A 120 3.24 -21.13 28.17
N LYS A 121 3.41 -20.46 27.03
CA LYS A 121 4.09 -19.16 26.91
C LYS A 121 3.54 -18.29 25.77
N PRO A 122 2.22 -18.02 25.71
CA PRO A 122 1.61 -17.25 24.63
C PRO A 122 2.20 -15.83 24.48
N GLU A 123 2.70 -15.24 25.56
CA GLU A 123 3.37 -13.93 25.58
C GLU A 123 4.63 -13.86 24.71
N TYR A 124 5.20 -15.01 24.35
CA TYR A 124 6.27 -15.09 23.36
C TYR A 124 5.89 -14.39 22.04
N LEU A 125 4.63 -14.54 21.62
CA LEU A 125 4.13 -13.99 20.36
C LEU A 125 4.08 -12.47 20.38
N SER A 126 3.79 -11.85 21.53
CA SER A 126 3.69 -10.39 21.69
C SER A 126 5.00 -9.63 21.43
N SER A 127 6.13 -10.33 21.39
CA SER A 127 7.45 -9.73 21.11
C SER A 127 7.73 -9.49 19.62
N TYR A 128 6.82 -9.92 18.74
CA TYR A 128 6.95 -9.81 17.29
C TYR A 128 6.07 -8.70 16.74
N THR A 129 6.50 -8.11 15.62
CA THR A 129 5.72 -7.14 14.85
C THR A 129 4.64 -7.83 14.01
N LEU A 130 4.97 -9.00 13.45
CA LEU A 130 4.10 -9.77 12.56
C LEU A 130 4.49 -11.25 12.59
N VAL A 131 3.49 -12.13 12.50
CA VAL A 131 3.63 -13.58 12.40
C VAL A 131 3.23 -14.05 11.01
N ILE A 132 4.01 -14.95 10.40
CA ILE A 132 3.72 -15.58 9.10
C ILE A 132 3.55 -17.07 9.32
N ALA A 133 2.43 -17.64 8.90
CA ALA A 133 2.14 -19.07 8.97
C ALA A 133 1.90 -19.62 7.58
N HIS A 134 2.61 -20.70 7.21
CA HIS A 134 2.43 -21.39 5.94
C HIS A 134 1.95 -22.83 6.17
N ASN A 135 0.85 -23.21 5.53
CA ASN A 135 0.24 -24.56 5.60
C ASN A 135 0.16 -25.09 7.05
N LEU A 136 -0.20 -24.22 8.00
CA LEU A 136 -0.32 -24.58 9.40
C LEU A 136 -1.56 -25.45 9.62
N GLU A 137 -1.45 -26.45 10.51
CA GLU A 137 -2.57 -27.34 10.83
C GLU A 137 -3.81 -26.54 11.29
N PRO A 138 -5.02 -26.86 10.80
CA PRO A 138 -6.18 -26.00 10.98
C PRO A 138 -6.55 -25.67 12.43
N LYS A 139 -6.44 -26.64 13.35
CA LYS A 139 -6.76 -26.38 14.77
C LYS A 139 -5.73 -25.46 15.40
N LEU A 140 -4.44 -25.65 15.11
CA LEU A 140 -3.38 -24.74 15.54
C LEU A 140 -3.54 -23.34 14.95
N LEU A 141 -3.88 -23.25 13.67
CA LEU A 141 -4.11 -21.97 12.99
C LEU A 141 -5.29 -21.21 13.60
N GLU A 142 -6.40 -21.87 13.90
CA GLU A 142 -7.55 -21.23 14.53
C GLU A 142 -7.22 -20.73 15.95
N ARG A 143 -6.43 -21.49 16.71
CA ARG A 143 -5.95 -21.06 18.03
C ARG A 143 -5.04 -19.84 17.93
N LEU A 144 -4.07 -19.86 17.00
CA LEU A 144 -3.15 -18.75 16.76
C LEU A 144 -3.90 -17.49 16.29
N SER A 145 -4.78 -17.64 15.30
CA SER A 145 -5.63 -16.58 14.75
C SER A 145 -6.49 -15.94 15.83
N THR A 146 -7.17 -16.76 16.65
CA THR A 146 -8.01 -16.27 17.76
C THR A 146 -7.19 -15.51 18.79
N LEU A 147 -6.03 -16.04 19.18
CA LEU A 147 -5.16 -15.39 20.16
C LEU A 147 -4.69 -14.03 19.65
N LEU A 148 -4.15 -13.96 18.43
CA LEU A 148 -3.63 -12.72 17.85
C LEU A 148 -4.74 -11.70 17.50
N TRP A 149 -6.00 -12.14 17.41
CA TRP A 149 -7.16 -11.27 17.22
C TRP A 149 -7.77 -10.75 18.53
N ALA A 150 -7.37 -11.30 19.68
CA ALA A 150 -8.03 -10.97 20.95
C ALA A 150 -7.71 -9.54 21.44
N ASP A 151 -6.61 -8.96 20.99
CA ASP A 151 -6.08 -7.68 21.43
C ASP A 151 -5.34 -7.00 20.27
N ASP A 152 -5.59 -5.72 20.03
CA ASP A 152 -5.02 -4.96 18.91
C ASP A 152 -3.54 -4.58 19.10
N THR A 153 -2.99 -4.81 20.30
CA THR A 153 -1.56 -4.71 20.58
C THR A 153 -0.76 -5.94 20.16
N LEU A 154 -1.44 -7.05 19.82
CA LEU A 154 -0.80 -8.26 19.37
C LEU A 154 -0.38 -8.19 17.89
N PRO A 155 0.62 -8.99 17.48
CA PRO A 155 1.11 -8.96 16.11
C PRO A 155 0.03 -9.32 15.08
N MET A 156 0.16 -8.71 13.91
CA MET A 156 -0.59 -9.11 12.71
C MET A 156 -0.24 -10.54 12.32
N LEU A 157 -1.18 -11.24 11.68
CA LEU A 157 -0.99 -12.60 11.20
C LEU A 157 -1.15 -12.67 9.68
N VAL A 158 -0.12 -13.14 8.99
CA VAL A 158 -0.18 -13.52 7.58
C VAL A 158 -0.34 -15.03 7.50
N VAL A 159 -1.41 -15.48 6.86
CA VAL A 159 -1.68 -16.89 6.61
C VAL A 159 -1.45 -17.17 5.14
N ILE A 160 -0.71 -18.22 4.83
CA ILE A 160 -0.43 -18.67 3.47
C ILE A 160 -0.84 -20.13 3.37
N ASN A 161 -1.70 -20.47 2.42
CA ASN A 161 -2.02 -21.85 2.09
C ASN A 161 -1.61 -22.13 0.65
N SER A 162 -1.00 -23.29 0.38
CA SER A 162 -0.58 -23.66 -0.97
C SER A 162 -0.62 -25.17 -1.19
N ALA A 163 -1.03 -25.56 -2.40
CA ALA A 163 -1.06 -26.94 -2.87
C ALA A 163 -0.82 -27.00 -4.38
N GLY A 164 0.33 -27.54 -4.78
CA GLY A 164 0.68 -27.66 -6.19
C GLY A 164 0.94 -26.30 -6.82
N PHE A 165 0.21 -25.98 -7.87
CA PHE A 165 0.27 -24.69 -8.56
C PHE A 165 -0.73 -23.65 -8.02
N LEU A 166 -1.52 -24.01 -7.00
CA LEU A 166 -2.49 -23.12 -6.39
C LEU A 166 -1.99 -22.64 -5.02
N GLY A 167 -2.34 -21.41 -4.68
CA GLY A 167 -2.12 -20.89 -3.34
C GLY A 167 -2.99 -19.69 -3.05
N GLU A 168 -3.02 -19.30 -1.79
CA GLU A 168 -3.67 -18.10 -1.32
C GLU A 168 -2.91 -17.53 -0.13
N PHE A 169 -3.13 -16.25 0.15
CA PHE A 169 -2.74 -15.67 1.42
C PHE A 169 -3.76 -14.65 1.92
N PHE A 170 -3.76 -14.45 3.23
CA PHE A 170 -4.64 -13.52 3.93
C PHE A 170 -3.86 -12.79 5.03
N ILE A 171 -4.18 -11.52 5.26
CA ILE A 171 -3.56 -10.71 6.31
C ILE A 171 -4.63 -10.33 7.34
N GLN A 172 -4.48 -10.88 8.54
CA GLN A 172 -5.27 -10.52 9.71
C GLN A 172 -4.62 -9.35 10.45
N PHE A 173 -5.37 -8.26 10.59
CA PHE A 173 -4.98 -7.06 11.32
C PHE A 173 -6.23 -6.30 11.79
N HIS A 174 -6.12 -5.49 12.84
CA HIS A 174 -7.26 -4.74 13.38
C HIS A 174 -7.49 -3.44 12.61
N GLU A 175 -6.54 -2.52 12.74
CA GLU A 175 -6.55 -1.22 12.09
C GLU A 175 -5.21 -0.97 11.43
N HIS A 176 -5.24 -0.46 10.20
CA HIS A 176 -4.05 -0.04 9.49
C HIS A 176 -4.26 1.32 8.85
N THR A 177 -3.59 2.34 9.39
CA THR A 177 -3.66 3.72 8.90
C THR A 177 -2.46 4.02 8.00
N ILE A 178 -2.73 4.57 6.81
CA ILE A 178 -1.73 4.85 5.78
C ILE A 178 -1.76 6.34 5.45
N ILE A 179 -0.60 6.97 5.59
CA ILE A 179 -0.38 8.35 5.15
C ILE A 179 0.19 8.33 3.72
N GLU A 180 1.23 7.53 3.48
CA GLU A 180 1.94 7.45 2.21
C GLU A 180 1.41 6.28 1.36
N SER A 181 0.22 6.45 0.78
CA SER A 181 -0.37 5.42 -0.10
C SER A 181 0.28 5.33 -1.48
N HIS A 182 1.12 6.30 -1.84
CA HIS A 182 1.76 6.42 -3.16
C HIS A 182 0.75 6.40 -4.32
N SER A 183 -0.42 7.02 -4.14
CA SER A 183 -1.41 7.16 -5.21
C SER A 183 -0.86 8.02 -6.36
N GLU A 184 -1.19 7.68 -7.61
CA GLU A 184 -0.79 8.44 -8.80
C GLU A 184 -1.58 9.76 -8.99
N THR A 185 -2.31 10.22 -7.98
CA THR A 185 -3.16 11.40 -8.09
C THR A 185 -2.32 12.66 -8.30
N ALA A 186 -2.52 13.35 -9.43
CA ALA A 186 -1.81 14.59 -9.70
C ALA A 186 -2.13 15.67 -8.65
N PRO A 187 -1.13 16.42 -8.14
CA PRO A 187 -1.35 17.47 -7.15
C PRO A 187 -2.26 18.57 -7.71
N SER A 188 -3.09 19.17 -6.84
CA SER A 188 -3.93 20.29 -7.23
C SER A 188 -3.08 21.52 -7.50
N LEU A 189 -3.23 22.08 -8.71
CA LEU A 189 -2.62 23.34 -9.09
C LEU A 189 -3.45 24.55 -8.66
N ARG A 190 -4.62 24.35 -8.01
CA ARG A 190 -5.51 25.44 -7.57
C ARG A 190 -5.83 26.47 -8.67
N ILE A 191 -5.91 26.06 -9.94
CA ILE A 191 -6.19 26.99 -11.06
C ILE A 191 -7.63 27.53 -10.95
N ASP A 192 -8.60 26.66 -10.67
CA ASP A 192 -10.01 27.01 -10.50
C ASP A 192 -10.27 27.89 -9.27
N LYS A 193 -9.47 27.69 -8.22
CA LYS A 193 -9.50 28.34 -6.90
C LYS A 193 -8.13 28.97 -6.57
N ALA A 194 -7.63 29.84 -7.44
CA ALA A 194 -6.33 30.49 -7.27
C ALA A 194 -6.27 31.24 -5.93
N PHE A 195 -5.19 31.01 -5.17
CA PHE A 195 -4.93 31.77 -3.95
C PHE A 195 -4.49 33.20 -4.29
N PRO A 196 -4.68 34.19 -3.40
CA PRO A 196 -4.51 35.61 -3.73
C PRO A 196 -3.17 35.93 -4.40
N ALA A 197 -2.06 35.47 -3.82
CA ALA A 197 -0.73 35.74 -4.38
C ALA A 197 -0.53 35.17 -5.81
N LEU A 198 -1.15 34.03 -6.14
CA LEU A 198 -1.09 33.46 -7.50
C LEU A 198 -1.93 34.28 -8.48
N LEU A 199 -3.12 34.70 -8.07
CA LEU A 199 -4.00 35.54 -8.86
C LEU A 199 -3.38 36.92 -9.12
N ASP A 200 -2.85 37.55 -8.07
CA ASP A 200 -2.20 38.86 -8.14
C ASP A 200 -1.00 38.82 -9.08
N TYR A 201 -0.13 37.81 -8.94
CA TYR A 201 0.99 37.64 -9.86
C TYR A 201 0.52 37.44 -11.30
N SER A 202 -0.44 36.54 -11.53
CA SER A 202 -0.93 36.21 -12.88
C SER A 202 -1.59 37.39 -13.59
N THR A 203 -2.28 38.25 -12.85
CA THR A 203 -2.97 39.45 -13.39
C THR A 203 -2.04 40.66 -13.50
N SER A 204 -0.93 40.69 -12.74
CA SER A 204 0.07 41.77 -12.80
C SER A 204 0.94 41.76 -14.07
N LEU A 205 1.07 40.60 -14.72
CA LEU A 205 1.87 40.47 -15.94
C LEU A 205 1.19 41.22 -17.08
N ASP A 206 1.94 41.98 -17.87
CA ASP A 206 1.42 42.65 -19.07
C ASP A 206 1.81 41.86 -20.32
N PHE A 207 0.97 40.90 -20.73
CA PHE A 207 1.25 40.07 -21.91
C PHE A 207 1.34 40.89 -23.20
N ALA A 208 0.66 42.05 -23.28
CA ALA A 208 0.65 42.85 -24.50
C ALA A 208 2.00 43.54 -24.76
N ASN A 209 2.71 43.91 -23.69
CA ASN A 209 3.99 44.63 -23.75
C ASN A 209 5.19 43.82 -23.23
N MET A 210 4.99 42.53 -22.92
CA MET A 210 6.06 41.63 -22.48
C MET A 210 7.06 41.38 -23.61
N ASP A 211 8.34 41.18 -23.27
CA ASP A 211 9.33 40.75 -24.25
C ASP A 211 8.88 39.42 -24.89
N PRO A 212 8.93 39.26 -26.23
CA PRO A 212 8.45 38.05 -26.89
C PRO A 212 9.17 36.77 -26.46
N THR A 213 10.40 36.87 -25.93
CA THR A 213 11.13 35.73 -25.36
C THR A 213 10.57 35.39 -23.99
N ASP A 214 10.27 36.36 -23.15
CA ASP A 214 9.68 36.10 -21.84
C ASP A 214 8.25 35.56 -21.96
N HIS A 215 7.48 36.04 -22.96
CA HIS A 215 6.12 35.59 -23.24
C HIS A 215 6.04 34.09 -23.57
N THR A 216 7.00 33.57 -24.36
CA THR A 216 7.06 32.13 -24.71
C THR A 216 7.44 31.24 -23.51
N HIS A 217 7.86 31.85 -22.39
CA HIS A 217 8.39 31.18 -21.21
C HIS A 217 7.54 31.42 -19.95
N VAL A 218 6.31 31.94 -20.11
CA VAL A 218 5.34 32.06 -19.02
C VAL A 218 4.75 30.67 -18.72
N PRO A 219 4.82 30.20 -17.47
CA PRO A 219 4.22 28.92 -17.06
C PRO A 219 2.73 28.83 -17.40
N TYR A 220 2.26 27.69 -17.92
CA TYR A 220 0.86 27.51 -18.30
C TYR A 220 -0.13 27.76 -17.15
N VAL A 221 0.26 27.48 -15.91
CA VAL A 221 -0.55 27.74 -14.71
C VAL A 221 -0.92 29.21 -14.61
N ILE A 222 0.05 30.10 -14.86
CA ILE A 222 -0.13 31.55 -14.83
C ILE A 222 -1.07 32.00 -15.94
N ILE A 223 -0.87 31.47 -17.16
CA ILE A 223 -1.72 31.74 -18.32
C ILE A 223 -3.17 31.36 -18.01
N LEU A 224 -3.39 30.16 -17.46
CA LEU A 224 -4.73 29.65 -17.15
C LEU A 224 -5.41 30.40 -16.01
N VAL A 225 -4.68 30.78 -14.95
CA VAL A 225 -5.24 31.58 -13.85
C VAL A 225 -5.69 32.95 -14.36
N ARG A 226 -4.86 33.62 -15.17
CA ARG A 226 -5.22 34.89 -15.80
C ARG A 226 -6.44 34.75 -16.72
N ALA A 227 -6.38 33.81 -17.67
CA ALA A 227 -7.48 33.59 -18.62
C ALA A 227 -8.79 33.26 -17.92
N LEU A 228 -8.74 32.48 -16.84
CA LEU A 228 -9.91 32.16 -16.04
C LEU A 228 -10.45 33.37 -15.28
N ALA A 229 -9.57 34.24 -14.76
CA ALA A 229 -10.00 35.49 -14.12
C ALA A 229 -10.73 36.40 -15.11
N ASP A 230 -10.16 36.60 -16.31
CA ASP A 230 -10.76 37.39 -17.38
C ASP A 230 -12.11 36.80 -17.84
N TRP A 231 -12.16 35.46 -18.00
CA TRP A 231 -13.39 34.76 -18.34
C TRP A 231 -14.47 34.96 -17.27
N LYS A 232 -14.12 34.76 -15.99
CA LYS A 232 -15.04 34.93 -14.86
C LYS A 232 -15.56 36.38 -14.79
N ALA A 233 -14.71 37.37 -15.06
CA ALA A 233 -15.13 38.78 -15.10
C ALA A 233 -16.18 39.03 -16.19
N ALA A 234 -16.07 38.39 -17.35
CA ALA A 234 -17.04 38.49 -18.44
C ALA A 234 -18.30 37.61 -18.25
N HIS A 235 -18.26 36.59 -17.38
CA HIS A 235 -19.30 35.56 -17.26
C HIS A 235 -19.88 35.42 -15.84
N ASN A 236 -20.11 36.54 -15.15
CA ASN A 236 -20.73 36.58 -13.81
C ASN A 236 -20.02 35.71 -12.76
N GLY A 237 -18.70 35.67 -12.79
CA GLY A 237 -17.86 34.92 -11.84
C GLY A 237 -17.79 33.41 -12.10
N LYS A 238 -18.43 32.90 -13.15
CA LYS A 238 -18.52 31.46 -13.42
C LYS A 238 -17.40 30.97 -14.36
N PRO A 239 -16.85 29.76 -14.14
CA PRO A 239 -15.96 29.13 -15.11
C PRO A 239 -16.74 28.63 -16.33
N PRO A 240 -16.07 28.23 -17.43
CA PRO A 240 -16.72 27.58 -18.57
C PRO A 240 -17.51 26.34 -18.16
N GLN A 241 -18.82 26.29 -18.46
CA GLN A 241 -19.72 25.23 -17.99
C GLN A 241 -20.01 24.19 -19.07
N ASN A 242 -20.40 24.65 -20.26
CA ASN A 242 -20.82 23.79 -21.37
C ASN A 242 -19.73 23.63 -22.44
N THR A 243 -19.93 22.70 -23.37
CA THR A 243 -18.95 22.38 -24.42
C THR A 243 -18.61 23.58 -25.30
N ALA A 244 -19.58 24.45 -25.60
CA ALA A 244 -19.36 25.64 -26.41
C ALA A 244 -18.46 26.66 -25.68
N GLU A 245 -18.77 26.94 -24.41
CA GLU A 245 -17.95 27.80 -23.55
C GLU A 245 -16.54 27.27 -23.36
N LYS A 246 -16.38 25.95 -23.13
CA LYS A 246 -15.08 25.31 -23.00
C LYS A 246 -14.23 25.46 -24.27
N LYS A 247 -14.88 25.36 -25.44
CA LYS A 247 -14.22 25.59 -26.73
C LYS A 247 -13.80 27.05 -26.88
N LEU A 248 -14.70 28.00 -26.59
CA LEU A 248 -14.41 29.43 -26.65
C LEU A 248 -13.29 29.84 -25.68
N PHE A 249 -13.25 29.25 -24.49
CA PHE A 249 -12.17 29.48 -23.53
C PHE A 249 -10.82 29.03 -24.09
N LYS A 250 -10.75 27.82 -24.66
CA LYS A 250 -9.54 27.31 -25.31
C LYS A 250 -9.10 28.20 -26.47
N GLU A 251 -10.04 28.62 -27.30
CA GLU A 251 -9.80 29.56 -28.40
C GLU A 251 -9.27 30.91 -27.86
N SER A 252 -9.80 31.41 -26.73
CA SER A 252 -9.28 32.64 -26.10
C SER A 252 -7.87 32.48 -25.54
N VAL A 253 -7.51 31.30 -25.03
CA VAL A 253 -6.14 31.02 -24.58
C VAL A 253 -5.18 31.01 -25.75
N GLN A 254 -5.55 30.35 -26.86
CA GLN A 254 -4.74 30.34 -28.08
C GLN A 254 -4.64 31.73 -28.73
N ALA A 255 -5.68 32.55 -28.63
CA ALA A 255 -5.67 33.92 -29.15
C ALA A 255 -4.71 34.87 -28.40
N MET A 256 -4.21 34.48 -27.22
CA MET A 256 -3.17 35.23 -26.50
C MET A 256 -1.77 35.03 -27.08
N LYS A 257 -1.57 34.07 -27.99
CA LYS A 257 -0.29 33.87 -28.65
C LYS A 257 0.12 35.10 -29.47
N ILE A 258 1.39 35.47 -29.37
CA ILE A 258 2.04 36.45 -30.24
C ILE A 258 2.71 35.74 -31.41
N LYS A 259 3.34 34.59 -31.16
CA LYS A 259 3.97 33.75 -32.19
C LYS A 259 3.22 32.42 -32.32
N PHE A 260 3.29 31.80 -33.50
CA PHE A 260 2.54 30.58 -33.75
C PHE A 260 3.12 29.36 -33.00
N ASP A 261 4.40 29.40 -32.63
CA ASP A 261 5.20 28.31 -32.05
C ASP A 261 5.34 28.37 -30.52
N GLU A 262 4.44 29.07 -29.83
CA GLU A 262 4.48 29.21 -28.37
C GLU A 262 3.92 27.98 -27.65
N GLU A 263 4.80 27.01 -27.41
CA GLU A 263 4.48 25.72 -26.78
C GLU A 263 3.84 25.84 -25.38
N ASN A 264 4.13 26.90 -24.63
CA ASN A 264 3.54 27.12 -23.30
C ASN A 264 2.02 27.40 -23.37
N PHE A 265 1.54 28.03 -24.44
CA PHE A 265 0.10 28.22 -24.69
C PHE A 265 -0.56 26.94 -25.22
N ASP A 266 0.15 26.11 -25.97
CA ASP A 266 -0.33 24.78 -26.36
C ASP A 266 -0.48 23.87 -25.14
N GLU A 267 0.49 23.92 -24.21
CA GLU A 267 0.41 23.26 -22.92
C GLU A 267 -0.77 23.79 -22.09
N ALA A 268 -0.99 25.11 -22.07
CA ALA A 268 -2.13 25.73 -21.39
C ALA A 268 -3.46 25.25 -21.97
N GLU A 269 -3.63 25.21 -23.29
CA GLU A 269 -4.85 24.72 -23.92
C GLU A 269 -5.11 23.24 -23.59
N ALA A 270 -4.06 22.41 -23.63
CA ALA A 270 -4.13 21.00 -23.26
C ALA A 270 -4.56 20.80 -21.80
N GLN A 271 -4.09 21.67 -20.90
CA GLN A 271 -4.41 21.65 -19.46
C GLN A 271 -5.63 22.50 -19.08
N ALA A 272 -6.31 23.15 -20.03
CA ALA A 272 -7.42 24.07 -19.76
C ALA A 272 -8.59 23.43 -19.00
N TYR A 273 -8.72 22.09 -19.06
CA TYR A 273 -9.74 21.38 -18.30
C TYR A 273 -9.68 21.65 -16.79
N ARG A 274 -8.49 21.96 -16.27
CA ARG A 274 -8.28 22.33 -14.87
C ARG A 274 -8.98 23.61 -14.45
N CYS A 275 -9.38 24.47 -15.39
CA CYS A 275 -10.14 25.70 -15.11
C CYS A 275 -11.61 25.44 -14.75
N TRP A 276 -12.17 24.31 -15.19
CA TRP A 276 -13.56 23.91 -14.92
C TRP A 276 -13.69 22.57 -14.20
N THR A 277 -12.57 21.94 -13.85
CA THR A 277 -12.52 20.86 -12.87
C THR A 277 -12.40 21.48 -11.48
N GLU A 278 -13.49 21.44 -10.72
CA GLU A 278 -13.52 22.00 -9.37
C GLU A 278 -12.56 21.26 -8.43
N THR A 279 -11.66 22.01 -7.78
CA THR A 279 -10.85 21.50 -6.68
C THR A 279 -11.73 21.39 -5.44
N ARG A 280 -11.92 20.16 -4.96
CA ARG A 280 -12.67 19.82 -3.75
C ARG A 280 -11.97 18.70 -2.98
N VAL A 281 -12.44 18.43 -1.77
CA VAL A 281 -12.02 17.25 -1.01
C VAL A 281 -12.51 15.99 -1.75
N PRO A 282 -11.63 15.02 -2.09
CA PRO A 282 -12.03 13.76 -2.69
C PRO A 282 -13.01 12.99 -1.78
N SER A 283 -13.96 12.26 -2.38
CA SER A 283 -14.97 11.49 -1.64
C SER A 283 -14.35 10.50 -0.66
N ASP A 284 -13.27 9.84 -1.07
CA ASP A 284 -12.59 8.83 -0.28
C ASP A 284 -11.89 9.42 0.95
N ILE A 285 -11.53 10.71 0.91
CA ILE A 285 -10.97 11.41 2.07
C ILE A 285 -12.09 11.95 2.94
N ALA A 286 -13.15 12.49 2.32
CA ALA A 286 -14.31 13.01 3.03
C ALA A 286 -15.03 11.90 3.83
N SER A 287 -15.04 10.65 3.36
CA SER A 287 -15.60 9.52 4.10
C SER A 287 -14.84 9.23 5.40
N LEU A 288 -13.52 9.46 5.44
CA LEU A 288 -12.71 9.28 6.65
C LEU A 288 -13.11 10.25 7.77
N PHE A 289 -13.70 11.41 7.45
CA PHE A 289 -14.19 12.36 8.44
C PHE A 289 -15.41 11.86 9.23
N GLN A 290 -15.99 10.73 8.82
CA GLN A 290 -17.07 10.05 9.52
C GLN A 290 -16.56 8.87 10.36
N ASP A 291 -15.24 8.66 10.44
CA ASP A 291 -14.68 7.56 11.23
C ASP A 291 -15.07 7.71 12.71
N PRO A 292 -15.64 6.66 13.34
CA PRO A 292 -16.08 6.70 14.73
C PRO A 292 -14.98 7.11 15.72
N GLN A 293 -13.70 6.83 15.42
CA GLN A 293 -12.57 7.21 16.27
C GLN A 293 -12.49 8.72 16.49
N LEU A 294 -12.89 9.53 15.50
CA LEU A 294 -12.86 10.99 15.61
C LEU A 294 -13.80 11.50 16.71
N SER A 295 -14.90 10.79 16.97
CA SER A 295 -15.86 11.16 18.03
C SER A 295 -15.38 10.75 19.43
N ALA A 296 -14.44 9.81 19.51
CA ALA A 296 -13.89 9.27 20.76
C ALA A 296 -12.44 9.72 21.04
N LEU A 297 -11.97 10.74 20.29
CA LEU A 297 -10.61 11.26 20.40
C LEU A 297 -10.28 11.68 21.84
N ASN A 298 -9.13 11.21 22.31
CA ASN A 298 -8.57 11.57 23.60
C ASN A 298 -7.05 11.76 23.45
N PRO A 299 -6.34 12.32 24.45
CA PRO A 299 -4.91 12.62 24.31
C PRO A 299 -3.99 11.41 24.07
N THR A 300 -4.47 10.18 24.25
CA THR A 300 -3.72 8.94 24.01
C THR A 300 -4.09 8.26 22.69
N SER A 301 -5.03 8.82 21.93
CA SER A 301 -5.41 8.30 20.62
C SER A 301 -4.22 8.34 19.64
N PRO A 302 -4.21 7.45 18.62
CA PRO A 302 -3.12 7.44 17.65
C PRO A 302 -2.97 8.80 16.94
N PRO A 303 -1.73 9.28 16.70
CA PRO A 303 -1.47 10.58 16.05
C PRO A 303 -2.20 10.78 14.72
N PHE A 304 -2.41 9.71 13.96
CA PHE A 304 -3.15 9.74 12.71
C PHE A 304 -4.56 10.34 12.87
N PHE A 305 -5.31 9.99 13.91
CA PHE A 305 -6.67 10.48 14.09
C PHE A 305 -6.72 11.94 14.55
N HIS A 306 -5.72 12.38 15.31
CA HIS A 306 -5.57 13.81 15.62
C HIS A 306 -5.28 14.64 14.37
N LEU A 307 -4.44 14.12 13.46
CA LEU A 307 -4.18 14.75 12.16
C LEU A 307 -5.41 14.73 11.25
N LEU A 308 -6.18 13.64 11.28
CA LEU A 308 -7.41 13.50 10.50
C LEU A 308 -8.51 14.45 10.98
N ASP A 309 -8.65 14.65 12.29
CA ASP A 309 -9.58 15.66 12.82
C ASP A 309 -9.15 17.09 12.48
N ALA A 310 -7.85 17.40 12.59
CA ALA A 310 -7.31 18.69 12.14
C ALA A 310 -7.55 18.90 10.65
N LEU A 311 -7.45 17.86 9.82
CA LEU A 311 -7.77 17.92 8.39
C LEU A 311 -9.25 18.19 8.16
N ARG A 312 -10.13 17.49 8.89
CA ARG A 312 -11.58 17.71 8.84
C ARG A 312 -11.89 19.18 9.13
N GLN A 313 -11.36 19.73 10.23
CA GLN A 313 -11.54 21.14 10.59
C GLN A 313 -10.97 22.09 9.51
N PHE A 314 -9.76 21.83 9.01
CA PHE A 314 -9.16 22.60 7.92
C PHE A 314 -10.05 22.66 6.67
N THR A 315 -10.68 21.53 6.30
CA THR A 315 -11.55 21.50 5.10
C THR A 315 -12.88 22.25 5.27
N LEU A 316 -13.26 22.61 6.51
CA LEU A 316 -14.40 23.49 6.75
C LEU A 316 -14.07 24.96 6.48
N GLU A 317 -12.79 25.32 6.46
CA GLU A 317 -12.36 26.68 6.12
C GLU A 317 -12.39 26.90 4.60
N PRO A 318 -12.74 28.11 4.13
CA PRO A 318 -12.58 28.47 2.73
C PRO A 318 -11.12 28.27 2.28
N PRO A 319 -10.86 27.67 1.10
CA PRO A 319 -11.80 27.45 0.00
C PRO A 319 -12.41 26.02 -0.06
N HIS A 320 -12.48 25.33 1.08
CA HIS A 320 -13.01 23.96 1.24
C HIS A 320 -12.25 22.92 0.42
N THR A 321 -10.93 22.93 0.58
CA THR A 321 -10.00 22.04 -0.13
C THR A 321 -9.06 21.36 0.85
N LEU A 322 -8.38 20.30 0.41
CA LEU A 322 -7.23 19.77 1.14
C LEU A 322 -6.08 20.79 1.17
N PRO A 323 -5.20 20.75 2.18
CA PRO A 323 -3.99 21.55 2.22
C PRO A 323 -3.18 21.47 0.92
N LEU A 324 -2.59 22.59 0.51
CA LEU A 324 -1.83 22.67 -0.73
C LEU A 324 -0.55 21.82 -0.67
N ASN A 325 -0.41 20.90 -1.62
CA ASN A 325 0.87 20.29 -1.96
C ASN A 325 1.63 21.23 -2.91
N ASN A 326 2.86 21.60 -2.56
CA ASN A 326 3.68 22.53 -3.33
C ASN A 326 4.47 21.88 -4.49
N THR A 327 4.23 20.60 -4.77
CA THR A 327 4.84 19.88 -5.89
C THR A 327 4.21 20.36 -7.20
N LEU A 328 5.02 20.92 -8.08
CA LEU A 328 4.61 21.35 -9.41
C LEU A 328 5.14 20.35 -10.46
N PRO A 329 4.36 20.05 -11.51
CA PRO A 329 4.87 19.27 -12.64
C PRO A 329 5.94 20.06 -13.40
N ASP A 330 6.66 19.37 -14.27
CA ASP A 330 7.47 20.04 -15.29
C ASP A 330 6.55 20.81 -16.25
N MET A 331 7.02 21.95 -16.77
CA MET A 331 6.26 22.80 -17.68
C MET A 331 7.18 23.72 -18.47
N LYS A 332 6.72 24.16 -19.65
CA LYS A 332 7.46 25.07 -20.52
C LYS A 332 7.55 26.46 -19.88
N ALA A 333 8.70 26.76 -19.29
CA ALA A 333 8.97 28.05 -18.67
C ALA A 333 10.47 28.35 -18.59
N ASN A 334 10.84 29.62 -18.42
CA ASN A 334 12.20 29.97 -18.07
C ASN A 334 12.47 29.67 -16.58
N THR A 335 13.75 29.51 -16.22
CA THR A 335 14.16 29.14 -14.87
C THR A 335 13.65 30.13 -13.82
N SER A 336 13.69 31.44 -14.09
CA SER A 336 13.23 32.47 -13.15
C SER A 336 11.74 32.42 -12.87
N SER A 337 10.91 32.29 -13.91
CA SER A 337 9.44 32.23 -13.81
C SER A 337 8.99 30.95 -13.12
N TYR A 338 9.62 29.82 -13.45
CA TYR A 338 9.32 28.55 -12.77
C TYR A 338 9.69 28.59 -11.29
N ILE A 339 10.88 29.11 -10.94
CA ILE A 339 11.31 29.27 -9.53
C ILE A 339 10.38 30.25 -8.80
N HIS A 340 9.93 31.33 -9.45
CA HIS A 340 8.98 32.25 -8.85
C HIS A 340 7.65 31.56 -8.52
N LEU A 341 7.10 30.80 -9.47
CA LEU A 341 5.88 30.00 -9.25
C LEU A 341 6.08 29.01 -8.09
N GLN A 342 7.20 28.30 -8.05
CA GLN A 342 7.52 27.37 -6.96
C GLN A 342 7.56 28.07 -5.60
N LYS A 343 8.10 29.30 -5.53
CA LYS A 343 8.11 30.11 -4.30
C LYS A 343 6.70 30.50 -3.86
N LEU A 344 5.80 30.86 -4.78
CA LEU A 344 4.40 31.19 -4.46
C LEU A 344 3.69 29.98 -3.84
N TYR A 345 3.81 28.80 -4.45
CA TYR A 345 3.20 27.57 -3.93
C TYR A 345 3.82 27.14 -2.60
N LYS A 346 5.14 27.27 -2.45
CA LYS A 346 5.81 26.98 -1.18
C LYS A 346 5.33 27.89 -0.06
N ALA A 347 5.29 29.21 -0.29
CA ALA A 347 4.80 30.17 0.70
C ALA A 347 3.35 29.86 1.10
N ARG A 348 2.49 29.60 0.12
CA ARG A 348 1.09 29.24 0.39
C ARG A 348 0.95 27.92 1.15
N ALA A 349 1.75 26.91 0.82
CA ALA A 349 1.74 25.63 1.52
C ALA A 349 2.18 25.78 3.00
N GLU A 350 3.16 26.63 3.29
CA GLU A 350 3.58 26.91 4.68
C GLU A 350 2.48 27.66 5.46
N GLU A 351 1.79 28.62 4.84
CA GLU A 351 0.64 29.30 5.45
C GLU A 351 -0.49 28.31 5.78
N GLU A 352 -0.86 27.46 4.81
CA GLU A 352 -1.92 26.46 4.99
C GLU A 352 -1.50 25.38 6.00
N LYS A 353 -0.22 25.00 6.06
CA LYS A 353 0.32 24.11 7.10
C LYS A 353 0.26 24.74 8.48
N ALA A 354 0.58 26.03 8.63
CA ALA A 354 0.46 26.74 9.90
C ALA A 354 -1.00 26.81 10.37
N LEU A 355 -1.94 27.05 9.45
CA LEU A 355 -3.38 26.97 9.74
C LEU A 355 -3.80 25.55 10.13
N PHE A 356 -3.37 24.53 9.39
CA PHE A 356 -3.63 23.13 9.74
C PHE A 356 -3.16 22.79 11.16
N LYS A 357 -1.95 23.23 11.53
CA LYS A 357 -1.39 23.03 12.88
C LYS A 357 -2.21 23.68 13.98
N SER A 358 -2.91 24.79 13.72
CA SER A 358 -3.72 25.45 14.75
C SER A 358 -4.95 24.63 15.15
N PHE A 359 -5.36 23.65 14.34
CA PHE A 359 -6.45 22.72 14.65
C PHE A 359 -5.99 21.48 15.44
N LEU A 360 -4.69 21.29 15.65
CA LEU A 360 -4.19 20.15 16.43
C LEU A 360 -4.50 20.31 17.92
N SER A 361 -5.11 19.27 18.50
CA SER A 361 -5.44 19.21 19.93
C SER A 361 -4.32 18.69 20.81
N VAL A 362 -3.30 18.06 20.21
CA VAL A 362 -2.13 17.48 20.89
C VAL A 362 -0.85 17.81 20.12
N PRO A 363 0.31 17.88 20.79
CA PRO A 363 1.58 18.07 20.09
C PRO A 363 1.91 16.84 19.23
N ILE A 364 2.24 17.07 17.96
CA ILE A 364 2.67 16.04 17.00
C ILE A 364 3.98 16.50 16.36
N GLU A 365 4.87 15.55 16.08
CA GLU A 365 6.15 15.83 15.44
C GLU A 365 5.96 16.48 14.06
N ASP A 366 6.73 17.53 13.78
CA ASP A 366 6.67 18.28 12.53
C ASP A 366 6.89 17.42 11.29
N SER A 367 7.77 16.41 11.38
CA SER A 367 8.05 15.48 10.28
C SER A 367 6.81 14.66 9.88
N LEU A 368 6.02 14.23 10.87
CA LEU A 368 4.77 13.50 10.64
C LEU A 368 3.68 14.42 10.08
N ILE A 369 3.60 15.66 10.56
CA ILE A 369 2.69 16.68 10.02
C ILE A 369 3.04 16.96 8.55
N ASP A 370 4.32 17.08 8.23
CA ASP A 370 4.79 17.29 6.86
C ASP A 370 4.41 16.16 5.91
N SER A 371 4.66 14.91 6.33
CA SER A 371 4.23 13.74 5.55
C SER A 371 2.71 13.70 5.41
N PHE A 372 1.96 13.98 6.48
CA PHE A 372 0.50 13.95 6.46
C PHE A 372 -0.09 15.00 5.52
N VAL A 373 0.33 16.26 5.63
CA VAL A 373 -0.15 17.37 4.77
C VAL A 373 0.20 17.11 3.31
N LYS A 374 1.42 16.65 3.03
CA LYS A 374 1.87 16.30 1.67
C LYS A 374 0.99 15.22 1.03
N ASN A 375 0.58 14.23 1.82
CA ASN A 375 -0.17 13.06 1.38
C ASN A 375 -1.66 13.08 1.74
N ALA A 376 -2.21 14.23 2.15
CA ALA A 376 -3.62 14.35 2.59
C ALA A 376 -4.64 13.90 1.53
N HIS A 377 -4.24 13.85 0.26
CA HIS A 377 -5.05 13.38 -0.86
C HIS A 377 -5.18 11.85 -0.96
N GLY A 378 -4.28 11.11 -0.32
CA GLY A 378 -4.13 9.67 -0.47
C GLY A 378 -4.27 8.88 0.84
N LEU A 379 -4.83 9.48 1.89
CA LEU A 379 -4.98 8.81 3.18
C LEU A 379 -5.87 7.57 3.07
N ARG A 380 -5.56 6.54 3.87
CA ARG A 380 -6.40 5.34 4.02
C ARG A 380 -6.50 4.93 5.49
N VAL A 381 -7.67 4.44 5.86
CA VAL A 381 -7.91 3.73 7.12
C VAL A 381 -8.50 2.39 6.75
N LEU A 382 -7.73 1.33 6.97
CA LEU A 382 -8.15 -0.03 6.66
C LEU A 382 -8.58 -0.73 7.96
N ARG A 383 -9.69 -1.46 7.88
CA ARG A 383 -10.24 -2.29 8.95
C ARG A 383 -10.10 -3.74 8.50
N GLY A 384 -9.14 -4.45 9.08
CA GLY A 384 -8.92 -5.84 8.73
C GLY A 384 -9.97 -6.75 9.36
N LYS A 385 -9.85 -8.04 9.07
CA LYS A 385 -10.76 -9.06 9.59
C LYS A 385 -9.95 -10.21 10.19
N LYS A 386 -10.56 -10.96 11.10
CA LYS A 386 -10.02 -12.24 11.55
C LYS A 386 -9.96 -13.21 10.37
N TYR A 387 -8.91 -14.03 10.30
CA TYR A 387 -8.82 -15.15 9.38
C TYR A 387 -10.04 -16.08 9.52
N GLY A 388 -10.55 -16.61 8.40
CA GLY A 388 -11.75 -17.45 8.36
C GLY A 388 -13.07 -16.69 8.47
N SER A 389 -13.05 -15.35 8.55
CA SER A 389 -14.27 -14.53 8.62
C SER A 389 -15.14 -14.60 7.36
N LEU A 390 -14.55 -14.87 6.20
CA LEU A 390 -15.29 -15.11 4.95
C LEU A 390 -16.07 -16.43 5.04
N ASP A 391 -15.39 -17.53 5.38
CA ASP A 391 -15.98 -18.86 5.54
C ASP A 391 -17.07 -18.90 6.61
N ALA A 392 -16.92 -18.11 7.67
CA ALA A 392 -17.90 -17.99 8.73
C ALA A 392 -19.15 -17.17 8.34
N ASN A 393 -19.18 -16.53 7.16
CA ASN A 393 -20.26 -15.68 6.69
C ASN A 393 -20.87 -16.21 5.38
N PRO A 394 -21.94 -17.04 5.46
CA PRO A 394 -22.54 -17.66 4.27
C PRO A 394 -23.03 -16.66 3.22
N ALA A 395 -23.49 -15.47 3.63
CA ALA A 395 -23.95 -14.44 2.71
C ALA A 395 -22.78 -13.78 1.96
N ALA A 396 -21.66 -13.54 2.63
CA ALA A 396 -20.46 -13.03 2.00
C ALA A 396 -19.88 -14.05 1.02
N LEU A 397 -19.83 -15.33 1.40
CA LEU A 397 -19.35 -16.41 0.55
C LEU A 397 -20.24 -16.60 -0.70
N ALA A 398 -21.57 -16.56 -0.55
CA ALA A 398 -22.49 -16.58 -1.69
C ALA A 398 -22.31 -15.37 -2.62
N SER A 399 -22.04 -14.18 -2.05
CA SER A 399 -21.72 -13.00 -2.85
C SER A 399 -20.41 -13.17 -3.61
N ALA A 400 -19.38 -13.75 -2.98
CA ALA A 400 -18.09 -14.00 -3.61
C ALA A 400 -18.21 -15.01 -4.77
N VAL A 401 -19.00 -16.07 -4.62
CA VAL A 401 -19.33 -17.00 -5.72
C VAL A 401 -19.93 -16.25 -6.91
N ALA A 402 -20.78 -15.24 -6.67
CA ALA A 402 -21.41 -14.47 -7.74
C ALA A 402 -20.48 -13.40 -8.37
N SER A 403 -19.65 -12.73 -7.56
CA SER A 403 -18.82 -11.61 -8.03
C SER A 403 -17.44 -12.01 -8.54
N SER A 404 -16.86 -13.07 -7.98
CA SER A 404 -15.49 -13.54 -8.21
C SER A 404 -15.44 -15.09 -8.22
N PRO A 405 -16.23 -15.76 -9.10
CA PRO A 405 -16.42 -17.21 -9.08
C PRO A 405 -15.11 -17.99 -9.14
N LYS A 406 -14.20 -17.59 -10.03
CA LYS A 406 -12.91 -18.26 -10.22
C LYS A 406 -11.98 -18.15 -9.00
N ALA A 407 -11.93 -16.98 -8.35
CA ALA A 407 -11.12 -16.80 -7.14
C ALA A 407 -11.73 -17.57 -5.97
N THR A 408 -13.05 -17.49 -5.84
CA THR A 408 -13.81 -18.21 -4.82
C THR A 408 -13.67 -19.73 -4.98
N ALA A 409 -13.66 -20.24 -6.20
CA ALA A 409 -13.45 -21.66 -6.50
C ALA A 409 -12.12 -22.19 -5.92
N THR A 410 -11.03 -21.45 -6.17
CA THR A 410 -9.70 -21.83 -5.66
C THR A 410 -9.64 -21.75 -4.14
N HIS A 411 -10.19 -20.68 -3.56
CA HIS A 411 -10.28 -20.51 -2.12
C HIS A 411 -11.07 -21.65 -1.45
N LEU A 412 -12.27 -21.97 -1.96
CA LEU A 412 -13.09 -23.07 -1.47
C LEU A 412 -12.36 -24.42 -1.55
N ALA A 413 -11.57 -24.64 -2.60
CA ALA A 413 -10.83 -25.88 -2.77
C ALA A 413 -9.68 -25.98 -1.73
N LEU A 414 -8.97 -24.88 -1.44
CA LEU A 414 -7.95 -24.81 -0.39
C LEU A 414 -8.55 -24.93 1.02
N ALA A 415 -9.69 -24.28 1.27
CA ALA A 415 -10.44 -24.41 2.53
C ALA A 415 -10.93 -25.85 2.75
N ALA A 416 -11.41 -26.52 1.69
CA ALA A 416 -11.79 -27.93 1.73
C ALA A 416 -10.60 -28.85 2.04
N LEU A 417 -9.42 -28.58 1.46
CA LEU A 417 -8.21 -29.33 1.76
C LEU A 417 -7.86 -29.25 3.26
N ALA A 418 -7.93 -28.05 3.84
CA ALA A 418 -7.74 -27.85 5.27
C ALA A 418 -8.75 -28.65 6.09
N ALA A 419 -10.04 -28.62 5.72
CA ALA A 419 -11.10 -29.33 6.43
C ALA A 419 -10.97 -30.86 6.39
N VAL A 420 -10.59 -31.46 5.26
CA VAL A 420 -10.52 -32.92 5.09
C VAL A 420 -9.30 -33.53 5.81
N SER A 421 -8.21 -32.77 5.97
CA SER A 421 -7.06 -33.14 6.82
C SER A 421 -6.50 -34.56 6.57
N THR A 422 -6.47 -35.01 5.30
CA THR A 422 -5.91 -36.31 4.88
C THR A 422 -4.75 -36.12 3.91
N PRO A 423 -3.69 -36.97 3.95
CA PRO A 423 -2.52 -36.82 3.07
C PRO A 423 -2.82 -36.96 1.57
N GLN A 424 -3.90 -37.67 1.22
CA GLN A 424 -4.32 -37.95 -0.16
C GLN A 424 -5.85 -37.84 -0.22
N PRO A 425 -6.40 -36.61 -0.32
CA PRO A 425 -7.83 -36.39 -0.37
C PRO A 425 -8.37 -36.78 -1.75
N THR A 426 -9.57 -37.35 -1.78
CA THR A 426 -10.27 -37.60 -3.05
C THR A 426 -11.03 -36.34 -3.47
N VAL A 427 -11.26 -36.19 -4.76
CA VAL A 427 -12.06 -35.08 -5.30
C VAL A 427 -13.45 -35.07 -4.67
N GLU A 428 -14.07 -36.23 -4.46
CA GLU A 428 -15.41 -36.33 -3.85
C GLU A 428 -15.43 -35.81 -2.41
N ALA A 429 -14.40 -36.12 -1.62
CA ALA A 429 -14.30 -35.65 -0.24
C ALA A 429 -14.09 -34.13 -0.18
N LEU A 430 -13.25 -33.58 -1.05
CA LEU A 430 -13.00 -32.14 -1.14
C LEU A 430 -14.25 -31.39 -1.63
N THR A 431 -14.92 -31.89 -2.66
CA THR A 431 -16.17 -31.30 -3.16
C THR A 431 -17.25 -31.29 -2.09
N ALA A 432 -17.40 -32.39 -1.32
CA ALA A 432 -18.35 -32.43 -0.21
C ALA A 432 -18.01 -31.42 0.89
N ALA A 433 -16.73 -31.27 1.22
CA ALA A 433 -16.27 -30.29 2.21
C ALA A 433 -16.47 -28.85 1.74
N ALA A 434 -16.16 -28.53 0.48
CA ALA A 434 -16.37 -27.20 -0.10
C ALA A 434 -17.87 -26.85 -0.17
N GLN A 435 -18.71 -27.79 -0.61
CA GLN A 435 -20.16 -27.58 -0.68
C GLN A 435 -20.78 -27.34 0.71
N ALA A 436 -20.19 -27.93 1.77
CA ALA A 436 -20.65 -27.73 3.14
C ALA A 436 -20.34 -26.32 3.70
N LEU A 437 -19.42 -25.56 3.08
CA LEU A 437 -19.16 -24.16 3.42
C LEU A 437 -20.23 -23.21 2.84
N LEU A 438 -20.82 -23.59 1.71
CA LEU A 438 -21.81 -22.77 1.01
C LEU A 438 -23.20 -22.86 1.68
N PRO A 439 -23.99 -21.76 1.67
CA PRO A 439 -25.36 -21.82 2.14
C PRO A 439 -26.24 -22.71 1.25
N PRO A 440 -27.37 -23.23 1.79
CA PRO A 440 -28.30 -24.04 1.01
C PRO A 440 -28.79 -23.32 -0.26
N GLY A 441 -28.71 -23.99 -1.41
CA GLY A 441 -29.15 -23.46 -2.70
C GLY A 441 -28.10 -22.65 -3.47
N VAL A 442 -26.87 -22.56 -2.96
CA VAL A 442 -25.72 -22.05 -3.72
C VAL A 442 -24.84 -23.21 -4.14
N ASP A 443 -24.70 -23.37 -5.45
CA ASP A 443 -23.83 -24.38 -6.05
C ASP A 443 -22.37 -23.88 -6.10
N LEU A 444 -21.44 -24.83 -6.15
CA LEU A 444 -20.02 -24.52 -6.38
C LEU A 444 -19.84 -23.84 -7.76
N PRO A 445 -18.91 -22.88 -7.89
CA PRO A 445 -18.59 -22.29 -9.19
C PRO A 445 -18.16 -23.36 -10.21
N ASP A 446 -18.40 -23.12 -11.50
CA ASP A 446 -18.02 -24.06 -12.58
C ASP A 446 -16.51 -24.36 -12.56
N GLU A 447 -15.69 -23.35 -12.25
CA GLU A 447 -14.23 -23.43 -12.17
C GLU A 447 -13.72 -24.23 -10.96
N PHE A 448 -14.60 -24.60 -10.01
CA PHE A 448 -14.22 -25.41 -8.85
C PHE A 448 -13.67 -26.79 -9.26
N SER A 449 -14.20 -27.36 -10.33
CA SER A 449 -13.78 -28.69 -10.83
C SER A 449 -12.30 -28.75 -11.20
N ASP A 450 -11.76 -27.68 -11.79
CA ASP A 450 -10.34 -27.58 -12.14
C ASP A 450 -9.48 -27.36 -10.89
N ALA A 451 -9.90 -26.45 -10.00
CA ALA A 451 -9.18 -26.15 -8.76
C ALA A 451 -9.08 -27.38 -7.84
N VAL A 452 -10.19 -28.09 -7.61
CA VAL A 452 -10.22 -29.28 -6.76
C VAL A 452 -9.42 -30.44 -7.38
N GLY A 453 -9.41 -30.55 -8.71
CA GLY A 453 -8.61 -31.52 -9.43
C GLY A 453 -7.11 -31.34 -9.19
N GLU A 454 -6.62 -30.10 -9.28
CA GLU A 454 -5.22 -29.77 -9.00
C GLU A 454 -4.85 -30.02 -7.53
N ILE A 455 -5.73 -29.66 -6.59
CA ILE A 455 -5.52 -29.92 -5.16
C ILE A 455 -5.47 -31.42 -4.86
N ALA A 456 -6.39 -32.21 -5.40
CA ALA A 456 -6.38 -33.66 -5.23
C ALA A 456 -5.13 -34.30 -5.85
N ARG A 457 -4.63 -33.74 -6.97
CA ARG A 457 -3.41 -34.19 -7.64
C ARG A 457 -2.14 -33.92 -6.81
N ALA A 458 -2.09 -32.80 -6.10
CA ALA A 458 -0.88 -32.32 -5.43
C ALA A 458 -1.14 -31.66 -4.05
N PRO A 459 -1.80 -32.34 -3.10
CA PRO A 459 -2.42 -31.74 -1.90
C PRO A 459 -1.42 -31.15 -0.89
N SER A 460 -0.16 -31.58 -0.94
CA SER A 460 0.89 -31.10 -0.02
C SER A 460 2.08 -30.49 -0.76
N ALA A 461 1.97 -30.27 -2.07
CA ALA A 461 3.08 -29.86 -2.92
C ALA A 461 3.46 -28.38 -2.73
N ASP A 462 4.54 -28.15 -1.99
CA ASP A 462 5.26 -26.87 -1.95
C ASP A 462 6.26 -26.81 -3.12
N LEU A 463 5.78 -26.49 -4.32
CA LEU A 463 6.61 -26.46 -5.53
C LEU A 463 7.52 -25.23 -5.52
N PRO A 464 8.80 -25.32 -5.94
CA PRO A 464 9.73 -24.18 -5.90
C PRO A 464 9.22 -22.92 -6.63
N ASN A 465 8.53 -23.10 -7.75
CA ASN A 465 8.00 -21.98 -8.54
C ASN A 465 6.81 -21.31 -7.82
N THR A 466 5.89 -22.09 -7.27
CA THR A 466 4.76 -21.61 -6.46
C THR A 466 5.27 -20.89 -5.22
N ALA A 467 6.22 -21.51 -4.51
CA ALA A 467 6.90 -20.94 -3.34
C ALA A 467 7.59 -19.62 -3.64
N ALA A 468 8.34 -19.53 -4.75
CA ALA A 468 9.03 -18.31 -5.14
C ALA A 468 8.06 -17.17 -5.50
N PHE A 469 6.97 -17.48 -6.20
CA PHE A 469 5.97 -16.50 -6.61
C PHE A 469 5.17 -15.98 -5.40
N LEU A 470 4.63 -16.87 -4.57
CA LEU A 470 3.99 -16.51 -3.29
C LEU A 470 4.96 -15.75 -2.39
N GLY A 471 6.22 -16.19 -2.34
CA GLY A 471 7.29 -15.53 -1.61
C GLY A 471 7.50 -14.07 -2.01
N GLY A 472 7.31 -13.72 -3.28
CA GLY A 472 7.38 -12.35 -3.77
C GLY A 472 6.16 -11.51 -3.36
N LEU A 473 4.97 -12.03 -3.62
CA LEU A 473 3.71 -11.35 -3.30
C LEU A 473 3.59 -11.09 -1.79
N VAL A 474 3.72 -12.13 -0.98
CA VAL A 474 3.54 -12.04 0.46
C VAL A 474 4.59 -11.14 1.10
N ALA A 475 5.85 -11.23 0.69
CA ALA A 475 6.89 -10.35 1.23
C ALA A 475 6.59 -8.88 0.93
N GLN A 476 6.10 -8.57 -0.27
CA GLN A 476 5.72 -7.19 -0.59
C GLN A 476 4.56 -6.71 0.30
N GLU A 477 3.53 -7.52 0.53
CA GLU A 477 2.44 -7.14 1.43
C GLU A 477 2.92 -6.97 2.87
N VAL A 478 3.81 -7.83 3.36
CA VAL A 478 4.44 -7.69 4.68
C VAL A 478 5.21 -6.37 4.78
N ILE A 479 5.96 -5.97 3.73
CA ILE A 479 6.65 -4.67 3.69
C ILE A 479 5.65 -3.52 3.79
N LYS A 480 4.51 -3.57 3.08
CA LYS A 480 3.46 -2.55 3.19
C LYS A 480 2.94 -2.45 4.63
N MET A 481 2.65 -3.59 5.25
CA MET A 481 2.14 -3.64 6.63
C MET A 481 3.15 -3.07 7.66
N ILE A 482 4.44 -3.37 7.51
CA ILE A 482 5.50 -2.88 8.41
C ILE A 482 5.74 -1.38 8.21
N THR A 483 5.86 -0.94 6.95
CA THR A 483 6.21 0.44 6.61
C THR A 483 5.04 1.41 6.74
N LYS A 484 3.80 0.89 6.75
CA LYS A 484 2.56 1.67 6.63
C LYS A 484 2.54 2.55 5.37
N GLN A 485 3.15 2.05 4.30
CA GLN A 485 3.20 2.67 2.98
C GLN A 485 2.62 1.74 1.93
N TYR A 486 2.05 2.35 0.89
CA TYR A 486 1.21 1.68 -0.12
C TYR A 486 -0.04 1.04 0.51
N VAL A 487 -0.98 0.62 -0.34
CA VAL A 487 -2.21 -0.03 0.11
C VAL A 487 -2.02 -1.56 0.03
N PRO A 488 -2.12 -2.29 1.16
CA PRO A 488 -2.10 -3.74 1.17
C PRO A 488 -3.37 -4.31 0.54
N ILE A 489 -3.30 -5.56 0.09
CA ILE A 489 -4.47 -6.30 -0.40
C ILE A 489 -5.44 -6.54 0.76
N GLU A 490 -6.72 -6.31 0.50
CA GLU A 490 -7.81 -6.67 1.41
C GLU A 490 -8.36 -8.05 1.04
N SER A 491 -8.75 -8.83 2.06
CA SER A 491 -9.27 -10.21 1.91
C SER A 491 -8.23 -11.24 1.43
N TYR A 492 -8.70 -12.37 0.89
CA TYR A 492 -7.85 -13.44 0.38
C TYR A 492 -7.33 -13.08 -1.00
N CYS A 493 -6.00 -13.10 -1.17
CA CYS A 493 -5.38 -13.08 -2.49
C CYS A 493 -5.13 -14.51 -2.94
N VAL A 494 -5.74 -14.89 -4.05
CA VAL A 494 -5.61 -16.21 -4.67
C VAL A 494 -4.60 -16.14 -5.81
N VAL A 495 -3.82 -17.21 -5.93
CA VAL A 495 -2.81 -17.42 -6.97
C VAL A 495 -3.07 -18.75 -7.65
N ASP A 496 -3.13 -18.73 -8.98
CA ASP A 496 -3.22 -19.92 -9.81
C ASP A 496 -2.14 -19.85 -10.89
N LEU A 497 -1.15 -20.73 -10.77
CA LEU A 497 -0.04 -20.85 -11.70
C LEU A 497 -0.26 -21.90 -12.79
N VAL A 498 -1.39 -22.59 -12.80
CA VAL A 498 -1.80 -23.42 -13.95
C VAL A 498 -2.20 -22.49 -15.09
N GLU A 499 -3.04 -21.49 -14.78
CA GLU A 499 -3.51 -20.50 -15.76
C GLU A 499 -2.78 -19.15 -15.69
N THR A 500 -1.86 -18.98 -14.73
CA THR A 500 -1.03 -17.77 -14.55
C THR A 500 -1.86 -16.51 -14.29
N TRP A 501 -2.67 -16.53 -13.23
CA TRP A 501 -3.46 -15.38 -12.81
C TRP A 501 -3.57 -15.27 -11.28
N THR A 502 -4.00 -14.10 -10.82
CA THR A 502 -4.25 -13.81 -9.40
C THR A 502 -5.63 -13.17 -9.22
N GLY A 503 -6.29 -13.47 -8.12
CA GLY A 503 -7.61 -12.94 -7.78
C GLY A 503 -7.69 -12.45 -6.36
N ILE A 504 -8.74 -11.69 -6.06
CA ILE A 504 -9.14 -11.34 -4.69
C ILE A 504 -10.54 -11.91 -4.49
N VAL A 505 -10.76 -12.54 -3.33
CA VAL A 505 -12.07 -13.10 -2.94
C VAL A 505 -12.84 -12.13 -2.07
#